data_AF-A0A7S1ZFS0-F1
#
_entry.id   AF-A0A7S1ZFS0-F1
#
_cell.length_a   1.000
_cell.length_b   1.000
_cell.length_c   1.000
_cell.angle_alpha   90.00
_cell.angle_beta   90.00
_cell.angle_gamma   90.00
#
_symmetry.space_group_name_H-M   'P 1'
#
loop_
_entity.id
_entity.type
_entity.pdbx_description
1 polymer ?
#
loop_
_entity_poly.entity_id
_entity_poly.type
_entity_poly.pdbx_seq_one_letter_code
_entity_poly.pdbx_strand_id
1 'polypeptide(L)'
;GVGRAGGGGGDAGSTPKNPAPVAPYYDERFAGYGKNKIQWVSHLRLMGYDFAVLPRSFAVHHPHPESKSKEIWNDKEGHDLHVEMDRLYPRFVKEAARKYDGGRRAVPPCGQDS
;
A
#
# COMPACT_ATOMS: atom_id res chain seq x y z
N GLY A 1 18.88 6.22 64.43
CA GLY A 1 18.16 5.06 63.84
C GLY A 1 16.70 5.45 63.80
N VAL A 2 15.90 5.15 62.78
CA VAL A 2 15.86 3.95 61.93
C VAL A 2 15.16 4.39 60.63
N GLY A 3 15.61 3.87 59.47
CA GLY A 3 15.07 4.27 58.17
C GLY A 3 13.82 3.49 57.74
N ARG A 4 13.21 3.94 56.63
CA ARG A 4 12.72 3.05 55.56
C ARG A 4 12.42 3.81 54.28
N ALA A 5 13.01 3.31 53.21
CA ALA A 5 12.80 3.69 51.82
C ALA A 5 11.65 2.89 51.19
N GLY A 6 11.15 3.37 50.04
CA GLY A 6 10.34 2.63 49.07
C GLY A 6 9.30 3.57 48.43
N GLY A 7 9.25 3.86 47.12
CA GLY A 7 9.88 3.23 45.97
C GLY A 7 8.79 2.70 45.01
N GLY A 8 8.80 3.20 43.76
CA GLY A 8 8.12 2.59 42.60
C GLY A 8 6.70 3.11 42.33
N GLY A 9 6.30 3.45 41.12
CA GLY A 9 6.99 3.38 39.84
C GLY A 9 6.17 4.15 38.81
N GLY A 10 6.82 5.02 38.05
CA GLY A 10 6.23 5.58 36.84
C GLY A 10 6.13 4.46 35.81
N ASP A 11 4.90 4.16 35.39
CA ASP A 11 4.64 3.34 34.21
C ASP A 11 5.04 4.15 32.98
N ALA A 12 6.35 4.10 32.67
CA ALA A 12 6.89 4.64 31.45
C ALA A 12 6.37 3.77 30.30
N GLY A 13 5.32 4.29 29.64
CA GLY A 13 4.74 3.71 28.45
C GLY A 13 5.80 3.16 27.51
N SER A 14 5.74 1.84 27.30
CA SER A 14 6.56 1.12 26.34
C SER A 14 6.31 1.71 24.94
N THR A 15 7.17 2.61 24.52
CA THR A 15 7.25 3.07 23.14
C THR A 15 7.66 1.88 22.26
N PRO A 16 6.98 1.63 21.13
CA PRO A 16 7.37 0.55 20.24
C PRO A 16 8.78 0.81 19.71
N LYS A 17 9.68 -0.16 19.90
CA LYS A 17 11.13 -0.07 19.64
C LYS A 17 11.52 0.05 18.15
N ASN A 18 10.55 0.06 17.22
CA ASN A 18 10.81 0.23 15.80
C ASN A 18 9.96 1.36 15.21
N PRO A 19 10.54 2.24 14.39
CA PRO A 19 9.77 3.20 13.64
C PRO A 19 8.81 2.47 12.70
N ALA A 20 7.59 2.99 12.57
CA ALA A 20 6.65 2.51 11.58
C ALA A 20 7.27 2.64 10.18
N PRO A 21 6.99 1.70 9.25
CA PRO A 21 7.53 1.77 7.91
C PRO A 21 7.05 3.04 7.20
N VAL A 22 7.96 3.67 6.47
CA VAL A 22 7.70 4.90 5.70
C VAL A 22 6.70 4.62 4.56
N ALA A 23 6.75 3.42 4.00
CA ALA A 23 5.88 2.95 2.94
C ALA A 23 4.84 1.92 3.45
N PRO A 24 3.67 1.82 2.81
CA PRO A 24 2.65 0.84 3.15
C PRO A 24 3.11 -0.58 2.77
N TYR A 25 2.67 -1.57 3.54
CA TYR A 25 2.78 -2.98 3.12
C TYR A 25 1.83 -3.28 1.97
N TYR A 26 2.12 -4.37 1.25
CA TYR A 26 1.17 -4.93 0.28
C TYR A 26 -0.04 -5.52 1.00
N ASP A 27 -1.21 -5.35 0.41
CA ASP A 27 -2.42 -6.05 0.84
C ASP A 27 -2.46 -7.45 0.20
N GLU A 28 -2.27 -8.47 1.02
CA GLU A 28 -2.16 -9.87 0.60
C GLU A 28 -3.44 -10.45 -0.03
N ARG A 29 -4.59 -9.75 0.09
CA ARG A 29 -5.82 -10.12 -0.62
C ARG A 29 -5.66 -9.96 -2.14
N PHE A 30 -4.74 -9.11 -2.60
CA PHE A 30 -4.42 -8.95 -4.01
C PHE A 30 -3.35 -9.95 -4.44
N ALA A 31 -3.81 -11.12 -4.90
CA ALA A 31 -2.96 -12.17 -5.45
C ALA A 31 -2.89 -12.11 -6.98
N GLY A 32 -1.94 -12.85 -7.56
CA GLY A 32 -1.78 -12.97 -9.00
C GLY A 32 -1.05 -11.79 -9.63
N TYR A 33 -1.58 -11.26 -10.73
CA TYR A 33 -0.89 -10.28 -11.58
C TYR A 33 -1.59 -8.90 -11.59
N GLY A 34 -0.81 -7.83 -11.62
CA GLY A 34 -1.27 -6.47 -11.91
C GLY A 34 -1.82 -5.71 -10.70
N LYS A 35 -2.88 -6.20 -10.06
CA LYS A 35 -3.62 -5.42 -9.04
C LYS A 35 -2.84 -5.23 -7.73
N ASN A 36 -1.87 -6.10 -7.46
CA ASN A 36 -0.88 -5.94 -6.37
C ASN A 36 -0.07 -4.64 -6.49
N LYS A 37 0.32 -4.24 -7.70
CA LYS A 37 1.04 -2.98 -7.95
C LYS A 37 0.09 -1.79 -7.87
N ILE A 38 -1.11 -1.93 -8.43
CA ILE A 38 -2.13 -0.87 -8.47
C ILE A 38 -2.58 -0.48 -7.05
N GLN A 39 -2.88 -1.46 -6.18
CA GLN A 39 -3.28 -1.18 -4.80
C GLN A 39 -2.19 -0.42 -4.03
N TRP A 40 -0.91 -0.74 -4.28
CA TRP A 40 0.21 -0.12 -3.59
C TRP A 40 0.40 1.35 -4.01
N VAL A 41 0.30 1.64 -5.31
CA VAL A 41 0.28 3.02 -5.82
C VAL A 41 -0.90 3.80 -5.24
N SER A 42 -2.07 3.17 -5.11
CA SER A 42 -3.24 3.79 -4.49
C SER A 42 -3.05 4.11 -3.00
N HIS A 43 -2.33 3.27 -2.24
CA HIS A 43 -1.93 3.64 -0.87
C HIS A 43 -1.07 4.91 -0.87
N LEU A 44 0.00 4.95 -1.66
CA LEU A 44 0.93 6.08 -1.71
C LEU A 44 0.22 7.38 -2.10
N ARG A 45 -0.65 7.30 -3.11
CA ARG A 45 -1.52 8.41 -3.52
C ARG A 45 -2.33 8.93 -2.34
N LEU A 46 -3.05 8.05 -1.62
CA LEU A 46 -3.89 8.44 -0.48
C LEU A 46 -3.09 8.95 0.73
N MET A 47 -1.84 8.51 0.89
CA MET A 47 -0.92 9.00 1.92
C MET A 47 -0.41 10.42 1.63
N GLY A 48 -0.49 10.86 0.36
CA GLY A 48 -0.04 12.17 -0.12
C GLY A 48 1.40 12.18 -0.63
N TYR A 49 1.86 11.07 -1.22
CA TYR A 49 3.13 11.03 -1.93
C TYR A 49 3.01 11.68 -3.30
N ASP A 50 3.97 12.53 -3.65
CA ASP A 50 4.11 13.09 -4.98
C ASP A 50 4.78 12.09 -5.93
N PHE A 51 4.25 12.02 -7.15
CA PHE A 51 4.79 11.19 -8.23
C PHE A 51 5.43 12.07 -9.28
N ALA A 52 6.65 11.71 -9.69
CA ALA A 52 7.37 12.39 -10.75
C ALA A 52 7.88 11.38 -11.78
N VAL A 53 7.79 11.75 -13.06
CA VAL A 53 8.50 11.07 -14.15
C VAL A 53 9.86 11.75 -14.30
N LEU A 54 10.95 10.97 -14.37
CA LEU A 54 12.29 11.50 -14.54
C LEU A 54 12.60 11.71 -16.04
N PRO A 55 12.61 12.94 -16.57
CA PRO A 55 12.67 13.18 -18.02
C PRO A 55 14.03 12.89 -18.66
N ARG A 56 15.09 12.78 -17.83
CA ARG A 56 16.48 12.54 -18.28
C ARG A 56 17.03 11.20 -17.80
N SER A 57 16.15 10.26 -17.49
CA SER A 57 16.52 8.93 -17.04
C SER A 57 15.65 7.91 -17.76
N PHE A 58 16.24 6.77 -18.10
CA PHE A 58 15.53 5.71 -18.80
C PHE A 58 15.76 4.37 -18.12
N ALA A 59 14.73 3.53 -18.17
CA ALA A 59 14.82 2.11 -17.88
C ALA A 59 14.41 1.37 -19.15
N VAL A 60 15.20 0.38 -19.55
CA VAL A 60 14.90 -0.43 -20.73
C VAL A 60 14.22 -1.71 -20.27
N HIS A 61 13.02 -1.97 -20.78
CA HIS A 61 12.36 -3.25 -20.60
C HIS A 61 12.77 -4.18 -21.76
N HIS A 62 13.51 -5.24 -21.45
CA HIS A 62 13.85 -6.25 -22.44
C HIS A 62 12.66 -7.18 -22.66
N PRO A 63 12.27 -7.48 -23.92
CA PRO A 63 11.24 -8.47 -24.19
C PRO A 63 11.58 -9.80 -23.53
N HIS A 64 10.65 -10.35 -22.78
CA HIS A 64 10.79 -11.64 -22.14
C HIS A 64 9.48 -12.42 -22.28
N PRO A 65 9.51 -13.76 -22.20
CA PRO A 65 8.29 -14.55 -22.17
C PRO A 65 7.34 -14.11 -21.06
N GLU A 66 6.04 -14.27 -21.26
CA GLU A 66 5.08 -14.02 -20.19
C GLU A 66 5.34 -14.97 -19.02
N SER A 67 5.22 -14.44 -17.80
CA SER A 67 5.27 -15.29 -16.61
C SER A 67 4.00 -16.15 -16.53
N LYS A 68 4.07 -17.32 -15.90
CA LYS A 68 2.89 -18.15 -15.62
C LYS A 68 1.75 -17.38 -14.92
N SER A 69 2.07 -16.48 -13.99
CA SER A 69 1.06 -15.63 -13.33
C SER A 69 0.37 -14.66 -14.30
N LYS A 70 1.07 -14.23 -15.34
CA LYS A 70 0.54 -13.37 -16.41
C LYS A 70 -0.31 -14.18 -17.38
N GLU A 71 0.11 -15.39 -17.73
CA GLU A 71 -0.70 -16.33 -18.53
C GLU A 71 -2.03 -16.65 -17.86
N ILE A 72 -2.00 -17.05 -16.57
CA ILE A 72 -3.20 -17.31 -15.76
C ILE A 72 -4.09 -16.06 -15.67
N TRP A 73 -3.49 -14.88 -15.53
CA TRP A 73 -4.25 -13.63 -15.54
C TRP A 73 -4.91 -13.38 -16.89
N ASN A 74 -4.24 -13.68 -18.00
CA ASN A 74 -4.79 -13.50 -19.34
C ASN A 74 -5.89 -14.53 -19.68
N ASP A 75 -5.88 -15.71 -19.05
CA ASP A 75 -6.91 -16.74 -19.19
C ASP A 75 -8.20 -16.39 -18.43
N LYS A 76 -9.04 -15.58 -19.08
CA LYS A 76 -10.33 -15.14 -18.53
C LYS A 76 -11.44 -16.19 -18.61
N GLU A 77 -11.25 -17.26 -19.37
CA GLU A 77 -12.24 -18.33 -19.51
C GLU A 77 -12.04 -19.40 -18.43
N GLY A 78 -10.78 -19.67 -18.06
CA GLY A 78 -10.42 -20.62 -17.02
C GLY A 78 -10.34 -20.03 -15.60
N HIS A 79 -10.25 -18.71 -15.45
CA HIS A 79 -10.01 -18.08 -14.14
C HIS A 79 -10.82 -16.80 -13.88
N ASP A 80 -11.42 -16.74 -12.69
CA ASP A 80 -12.18 -15.59 -12.19
C ASP A 80 -11.32 -14.49 -11.52
N LEU A 81 -9.98 -14.61 -11.57
CA LEU A 81 -9.06 -13.69 -10.88
C LEU A 81 -9.29 -12.22 -11.25
N HIS A 82 -9.58 -11.94 -12.52
CA HIS A 82 -9.95 -10.61 -12.97
C HIS A 82 -11.16 -10.06 -12.20
N VAL A 83 -12.23 -10.84 -12.15
CA VAL A 83 -13.49 -10.49 -11.52
C VAL A 83 -13.31 -10.31 -10.02
N GLU A 84 -12.58 -11.22 -9.37
CA GLU A 84 -12.30 -11.14 -7.94
C GLU A 84 -11.51 -9.87 -7.59
N MET A 85 -10.42 -9.59 -8.31
CA MET A 85 -9.58 -8.42 -8.03
C MET A 85 -10.30 -7.11 -8.36
N ASP A 86 -11.13 -7.08 -9.40
CA ASP A 86 -11.96 -5.91 -9.74
C ASP A 86 -13.06 -5.67 -8.71
N ARG A 87 -13.65 -6.73 -8.13
CA ARG A 87 -14.62 -6.61 -7.01
C ARG A 87 -13.95 -6.19 -5.71
N LEU A 88 -12.72 -6.62 -5.47
CA LEU A 88 -11.96 -6.27 -4.27
C LEU A 88 -11.51 -4.80 -4.27
N TYR A 89 -11.08 -4.30 -5.43
CA TYR A 89 -10.41 -3.01 -5.53
C TYR A 89 -11.21 -1.80 -4.99
N PRO A 90 -12.51 -1.62 -5.28
CA PRO A 90 -13.29 -0.52 -4.72
C PRO A 90 -13.44 -0.58 -3.20
N ARG A 91 -13.52 -1.79 -2.62
CA ARG A 91 -13.58 -1.96 -1.16
C ARG A 91 -12.26 -1.54 -0.52
N PHE A 92 -11.16 -2.00 -1.10
CA PHE A 92 -9.81 -1.61 -0.70
C PHE A 92 -9.62 -0.09 -0.71
N VAL A 93 -10.03 0.61 -1.79
CA VAL A 93 -9.87 2.07 -1.88
C VAL A 93 -10.64 2.79 -0.76
N LYS A 94 -11.86 2.34 -0.42
CA LYS A 94 -12.63 2.91 0.70
C LYS A 94 -11.96 2.67 2.05
N GLU A 95 -11.44 1.45 2.27
CA GLU A 95 -10.71 1.09 3.49
C GLU A 95 -9.43 1.92 3.64
N ALA A 96 -8.66 2.05 2.56
CA ALA A 96 -7.44 2.86 2.51
C ALA A 96 -7.74 4.35 2.73
N ALA A 97 -8.78 4.90 2.10
CA ALA A 97 -9.18 6.30 2.31
C ALA A 97 -9.52 6.56 3.78
N ARG A 98 -10.28 5.67 4.43
CA ARG A 98 -10.56 5.76 5.87
C ARG A 98 -9.28 5.72 6.72
N LYS A 99 -8.30 4.89 6.33
CA LYS A 99 -7.01 4.77 7.02
C LYS A 99 -6.18 6.06 6.93
N TYR A 100 -6.29 6.81 5.83
CA TYR A 100 -5.48 8.01 5.57
C TYR A 100 -6.30 9.30 5.62
N ASP A 101 -7.12 9.45 6.66
CA ASP A 101 -7.89 10.68 6.93
C ASP A 101 -8.77 11.12 5.73
N GLY A 102 -9.49 10.15 5.16
CA GLY A 102 -10.36 10.36 4.00
C GLY A 102 -9.61 10.61 2.70
N GLY A 103 -8.28 10.45 2.67
CA GLY A 103 -7.46 10.87 1.53
C GLY A 103 -7.39 12.39 1.43
N ARG A 104 -7.46 13.13 2.54
CA ARG A 104 -7.40 14.60 2.55
C ARG A 104 -6.16 15.15 1.84
N ARG A 105 -5.04 14.43 1.92
CA ARG A 105 -3.78 14.79 1.24
C ARG A 105 -3.57 14.01 -0.06
N ALA A 106 -4.61 13.35 -0.57
CA ALA A 106 -4.43 12.48 -1.72
C ALA A 106 -4.09 13.29 -2.95
N VAL A 107 -3.02 12.91 -3.66
CA VAL A 107 -2.71 13.49 -4.97
C VAL A 107 -3.87 13.18 -5.92
N PRO A 108 -4.49 14.14 -6.61
CA PRO A 108 -5.64 13.87 -7.48
C PRO A 108 -5.27 12.91 -8.62
N PRO A 109 -6.23 12.14 -9.17
CA PRO A 109 -6.01 11.40 -10.40
C PRO A 109 -5.68 12.38 -11.54
N CYS A 110 -4.90 11.93 -12.52
CA CYS A 110 -4.59 12.75 -13.68
C CYS A 110 -5.87 13.24 -14.38
N GLY A 111 -5.89 14.53 -14.76
CA GLY A 111 -7.03 15.15 -15.42
C GLY A 111 -8.21 15.49 -14.50
N GLN A 112 -8.03 15.38 -13.18
CA GLN A 112 -8.98 15.87 -12.18
C GLN A 112 -8.30 16.95 -11.34
N ASP A 113 -8.06 18.11 -11.96
CA ASP A 113 -7.63 19.28 -11.21
C ASP A 113 -8.83 19.86 -10.44
N SER A 114 -8.57 20.39 -9.24
CA SER A 114 -9.57 20.95 -8.33
C SER A 114 -10.03 22.33 -8.78
#